data_AF-A0AB39X9S5-F1
#
_entry.id   AF-A0AB39X9S5-F1
#
_cell.length_a   1.000
_cell.length_b   1.000
_cell.length_c   1.000
_cell.angle_alpha   90.00
_cell.angle_beta   90.00
_cell.angle_gamma   90.00
#
_symmetry.space_group_name_H-M   'P 1'
#
loop_
_entity.id
_entity.type
_entity.pdbx_description
1 polymer ?
#
loop_
_entity_poly.entity_id
_entity_poly.type
_entity_poly.pdbx_seq_one_letter_code
_entity_poly.pdbx_strand_id
1 'polypeptide(L)'
;MNKQLNKAVTARFSGEDFTRLQTEAERRGCTVADVIRSSWTHYQEQQQLQQLLLKLEQRQRKVQFEMLCTTLDLADADRKQALSQLHGKGVKF
;
A
#
# COMPACT_ATOMS: atom_id res chain seq x y z
N MET A 1 -21.25 -0.32 -4.20
CA MET A 1 -21.98 0.56 -3.27
C MET A 1 -21.47 0.31 -1.87
N ASN A 2 -20.53 1.12 -1.37
CA ASN A 2 -20.12 1.06 0.03
C ASN A 2 -21.26 1.60 0.88
N LYS A 3 -21.92 0.73 1.65
CA LYS A 3 -22.85 1.14 2.72
C LYS A 3 -22.05 2.00 3.68
N GLN A 4 -22.23 3.32 3.63
CA GLN A 4 -21.73 4.24 4.65
C GLN A 4 -22.47 3.92 5.95
N LEU A 5 -21.87 3.05 6.75
CA LEU A 5 -22.27 2.84 8.12
C LEU A 5 -21.81 4.08 8.89
N ASN A 6 -22.70 5.07 9.01
CA ASN A 6 -22.61 6.13 10.04
C ASN A 6 -22.80 5.47 11.42
N LYS A 7 -21.85 4.63 11.81
CA LYS A 7 -21.85 3.95 13.10
C LYS A 7 -20.96 4.76 14.04
N ALA A 8 -21.53 5.20 15.15
CA ALA A 8 -20.73 5.77 16.22
C ALA A 8 -19.73 4.72 16.71
N VAL A 9 -18.45 5.10 16.74
CA VAL A 9 -17.37 4.27 17.25
C VAL A 9 -16.83 4.93 18.51
N THR A 10 -16.75 4.15 19.59
CA THR A 10 -16.12 4.56 20.84
C THR A 10 -14.85 3.75 21.01
N ALA A 11 -13.73 4.43 21.18
CA ALA A 11 -12.44 3.82 21.46
C ALA A 11 -11.92 4.32 22.82
N ARG A 12 -11.21 3.45 23.54
CA ARG A 12 -10.51 3.82 24.77
C ARG A 12 -9.04 4.01 24.46
N PHE A 13 -8.47 5.10 24.92
CA PHE A 13 -7.06 5.42 24.80
C PHE A 13 -6.43 5.45 26.18
N SER A 14 -5.11 5.26 26.24
CA SER A 14 -4.37 5.59 27.46
C SER A 14 -4.46 7.10 27.73
N GLY A 15 -4.23 7.52 28.97
CA GLY A 15 -4.23 8.95 29.30
C GLY A 15 -3.17 9.72 28.52
N GLU A 16 -2.01 9.11 28.31
CA GLU A 16 -0.92 9.70 27.50
C GLU A 16 -1.31 9.86 26.03
N ASP A 17 -1.86 8.82 25.40
CA ASP A 17 -2.27 8.87 23.99
C ASP A 17 -3.41 9.87 23.78
N PHE A 18 -4.36 9.93 24.72
CA PHE A 18 -5.43 10.92 24.68
C PHE A 18 -4.87 12.35 24.77
N THR A 19 -3.89 12.58 25.64
CA THR A 19 -3.24 13.90 25.78
C THR A 19 -2.55 14.31 24.49
N ARG A 20 -1.84 13.38 23.83
CA ARG A 20 -1.21 13.62 22.52
C ARG A 20 -2.24 13.97 21.44
N LEU A 21 -3.36 13.25 21.40
CA LEU A 21 -4.46 13.52 20.48
C LEU A 21 -5.10 14.90 20.74
N GLN A 22 -5.24 15.27 22.02
CA GLN A 22 -5.77 16.57 22.42
C GLN A 22 -4.85 17.71 21.98
N THR A 23 -3.54 17.62 22.24
CA THR A 23 -2.56 18.62 21.80
C THR A 23 -2.60 18.83 20.28
N GLU A 24 -2.71 17.73 19.52
CA GLU A 24 -2.80 17.81 18.05
C GLU A 24 -4.13 18.41 17.58
N ALA A 25 -5.23 18.13 18.29
CA ALA A 25 -6.55 18.70 18.02
C ALA A 25 -6.54 20.22 18.25
N GLU A 26 -5.96 20.68 19.37
CA GLU A 26 -5.77 22.09 19.69
C GLU A 26 -4.90 22.79 18.64
N ARG A 27 -3.79 22.17 18.25
CA ARG A 27 -2.89 22.69 17.20
C ARG A 27 -3.60 22.88 15.85
N ARG A 28 -4.50 21.96 15.49
CA ARG A 28 -5.26 22.00 14.22
C ARG A 28 -6.55 22.82 14.32
N GLY A 29 -6.93 23.28 15.52
CA GLY A 29 -8.20 23.97 15.76
C GLY A 29 -9.43 23.09 15.49
N CYS A 30 -9.33 21.78 15.74
CA CYS A 30 -10.42 20.82 15.48
C CYS A 30 -10.68 19.91 16.69
N THR A 31 -11.66 19.00 16.59
CA THR A 31 -11.94 18.06 17.68
C THR A 31 -11.01 16.85 17.63
N VAL A 32 -10.79 16.19 18.77
CA VAL A 32 -10.06 14.91 18.83
C VAL A 32 -10.67 13.86 17.89
N ALA A 33 -11.99 13.86 17.75
CA ALA A 33 -12.68 12.97 16.81
C ALA A 33 -12.29 13.24 15.34
N ASP A 34 -12.12 14.52 14.97
CA ASP A 34 -11.70 14.89 13.61
C ASP A 34 -10.24 14.55 13.34
N VAL A 35 -9.37 14.68 14.35
CA VAL A 35 -7.98 14.19 14.28
C VAL A 35 -7.95 12.70 14.02
N ILE A 36 -8.75 11.92 14.76
CA ILE A 36 -8.82 10.46 14.58
C ILE A 36 -9.34 10.11 13.18
N ARG A 37 -10.44 10.73 12.72
CA ARG A 37 -11.03 10.44 11.41
C ARG A 37 -10.08 10.79 10.26
N SER A 38 -9.46 11.97 10.31
CA SER A 38 -8.51 12.41 9.28
C SER A 38 -7.29 11.50 9.25
N SER A 39 -6.73 11.16 10.41
CA SER A 39 -5.58 10.25 10.51
C SER A 39 -5.90 8.85 10.00
N TRP A 40 -7.09 8.33 10.31
CA TRP A 40 -7.55 7.04 9.80
C TRP A 40 -7.73 7.05 8.28
N THR A 41 -8.36 8.09 7.74
CA THR A 41 -8.55 8.25 6.29
C THR A 41 -7.19 8.32 5.58
N HIS A 42 -6.27 9.11 6.12
CA HIS A 42 -4.92 9.23 5.58
C HIS A 42 -4.16 7.90 5.62
N TYR A 43 -4.27 7.15 6.71
CA TYR A 43 -3.69 5.81 6.82
C TYR A 43 -4.27 4.86 5.76
N GLN A 44 -5.59 4.87 5.54
CA GLN A 44 -6.23 4.05 4.51
C GLN A 44 -5.75 4.42 3.10
N GLU A 45 -5.68 5.71 2.79
CA GLU A 45 -5.15 6.21 1.52
C GLU A 45 -3.70 5.78 1.31
N GLN A 46 -2.86 5.91 2.35
CA GLN A 46 -1.47 5.49 2.30
C GLN A 46 -1.34 3.97 2.09
N GLN A 47 -2.17 3.17 2.75
CA GLN A 47 -2.20 1.72 2.55
C GLN A 47 -2.62 1.36 1.11
N GLN A 48 -3.62 2.07 0.57
CA GLN A 48 -4.04 1.89 -0.82
C GLN A 48 -2.93 2.27 -1.81
N LEU A 49 -2.22 3.37 -1.57
CA LEU A 49 -1.08 3.80 -2.37
C LEU A 49 0.06 2.77 -2.32
N GLN A 50 0.39 2.22 -1.15
CA GLN A 50 1.39 1.17 -1.01
C GLN A 50 1.01 -0.07 -1.84
N GLN A 51 -0.25 -0.50 -1.79
CA GLN A 51 -0.73 -1.62 -2.61
C GLN A 51 -0.64 -1.32 -4.11
N LEU A 52 -0.96 -0.09 -4.52
CA LEU A 52 -0.84 0.33 -5.92
C LEU A 52 0.61 0.32 -6.39
N LEU A 53 1.53 0.83 -5.58
CA LEU A 53 2.97 0.84 -5.88
C LEU A 53 3.52 -0.57 -6.03
N LEU A 54 3.15 -1.50 -5.13
CA LEU A 54 3.54 -2.90 -5.25
C LEU A 54 3.04 -3.53 -6.56
N LYS A 55 1.79 -3.27 -6.96
CA LYS A 55 1.24 -3.75 -8.23
C LYS A 55 1.94 -3.16 -9.44
N LEU A 56 2.28 -1.87 -9.39
CA LEU A 56 3.03 -1.19 -10.46
C LEU A 56 4.43 -1.79 -10.59
N GLU A 57 5.11 -2.03 -9.48
CA GLU A 57 6.44 -2.64 -9.47
C GLU A 57 6.40 -4.05 -10.07
N GLN A 58 5.44 -4.89 -9.66
CA GLN A 58 5.23 -6.23 -10.22
C GLN A 58 5.01 -6.19 -11.74
N ARG A 59 4.12 -5.30 -12.19
CA ARG A 59 3.85 -5.10 -13.63
C ARG A 59 5.10 -4.63 -14.37
N GLN A 60 5.86 -3.70 -13.80
CA GLN A 60 7.08 -3.18 -14.41
C GLN A 60 8.13 -4.26 -14.56
N ARG A 61 8.36 -5.07 -13.53
CA ARG A 61 9.28 -6.22 -13.59
C ARG A 61 8.88 -7.19 -14.70
N LYS A 62 7.59 -7.49 -14.84
CA LYS A 62 7.08 -8.37 -15.90
C LYS A 62 7.36 -7.80 -17.30
N VAL A 63 7.04 -6.53 -17.52
CA VAL A 63 7.29 -5.86 -18.81
C VAL A 63 8.78 -5.79 -19.13
N GLN A 64 9.63 -5.51 -18.14
CA GLN A 64 11.08 -5.52 -18.32
C GLN A 64 11.61 -6.89 -18.71
N PHE A 65 11.13 -7.95 -18.07
CA PHE A 65 11.50 -9.32 -18.42
C PHE A 65 11.09 -9.66 -19.87
N GLU A 66 9.85 -9.35 -20.25
CA GLU A 66 9.33 -9.57 -21.61
C GLU A 66 10.11 -8.77 -22.66
N MET A 67 10.42 -7.50 -22.37
CA MET A 67 11.23 -6.64 -23.22
C MET A 67 12.62 -7.24 -23.43
N LEU A 68 13.33 -7.63 -22.36
CA LEU A 68 14.66 -8.24 -22.47
C LEU A 68 14.64 -9.54 -23.27
N CYS A 69 13.65 -10.41 -23.02
CA CYS A 69 13.51 -11.65 -23.78
C CYS A 69 13.26 -11.39 -25.28
N THR A 70 12.55 -10.32 -25.61
CA THR A 70 12.26 -9.94 -27.00
C THR A 70 13.48 -9.29 -27.66
N THR A 71 14.18 -8.39 -26.97
CA THR A 71 15.40 -7.73 -27.47
C THR A 71 16.52 -8.73 -27.74
N LEU A 72 16.62 -9.79 -26.94
CA LEU A 72 17.58 -10.87 -27.10
C LEU A 72 17.11 -11.98 -28.06
N ASP A 73 15.93 -11.83 -28.66
CA ASP A 73 15.28 -12.81 -29.55
C ASP A 73 15.29 -14.24 -28.97
N LEU A 74 14.99 -14.35 -27.67
CA LEU A 74 15.03 -15.65 -26.99
C LEU A 74 13.90 -16.54 -27.47
N ALA A 75 14.24 -17.80 -27.76
CA ALA A 75 13.25 -18.85 -28.00
C ALA A 75 12.44 -19.13 -26.73
N ASP A 76 11.22 -19.66 -26.89
CA ASP A 76 10.30 -19.91 -25.77
C ASP A 76 10.88 -20.85 -24.69
N ALA A 77 11.75 -21.78 -25.08
CA ALA A 77 12.43 -22.66 -24.14
C ALA A 77 13.37 -21.88 -23.21
N ASP A 78 14.17 -20.97 -23.77
CA ASP A 78 15.13 -20.15 -23.03
C ASP A 78 14.43 -19.13 -22.14
N ARG A 79 13.29 -18.59 -22.60
CA ARG A 79 12.42 -17.71 -21.78
C ARG A 79 11.93 -18.43 -20.52
N LYS A 80 11.45 -19.67 -20.65
CA LYS A 80 10.99 -20.49 -19.51
C LYS A 80 12.13 -20.80 -18.55
N GLN A 81 13.32 -21.09 -19.07
CA GLN A 81 14.51 -21.31 -18.24
C GLN A 81 14.92 -20.05 -17.48
N ALA A 82 14.97 -18.89 -18.15
CA ALA A 82 15.28 -17.60 -17.53
C ALA A 82 14.27 -17.22 -16.44
N LEU A 83 12.98 -17.45 -16.66
CA LEU A 83 11.93 -17.26 -15.66
C LEU A 83 12.15 -18.15 -14.42
N SER A 84 12.46 -19.42 -14.63
CA SER A 84 12.73 -20.38 -13.54
C SER A 84 13.94 -19.95 -12.70
N GLN A 85 15.01 -19.46 -13.34
CA GLN A 85 16.17 -18.94 -12.64
C GLN A 85 15.86 -17.67 -11.84
N LEU A 86 15.04 -16.76 -12.37
CA LEU A 86 14.59 -15.57 -11.64
C LEU A 86 13.78 -15.93 -10.40
N HIS A 87 12.86 -16.89 -10.52
CA HIS A 87 12.10 -17.40 -9.38
C HIS A 87 13.02 -18.06 -8.33
N GLY A 88 14.02 -18.84 -8.78
CA GLY A 88 15.02 -19.45 -7.89
C GLY A 88 15.88 -18.44 -7.13
N LYS A 89 16.04 -17.21 -7.68
CA LYS A 89 16.72 -16.08 -7.03
C LYS A 89 15.78 -15.21 -6.18
N GLY A 90 14.52 -15.61 -6.00
CA GLY A 90 13.54 -14.92 -5.16
C GLY A 90 12.79 -13.77 -5.84
N VAL A 91 12.97 -13.56 -7.14
CA VAL A 91 12.17 -12.58 -7.89
C VAL A 91 10.79 -13.19 -8.14
N LYS A 92 9.74 -12.52 -7.66
CA LYS A 92 8.33 -12.90 -7.89
C LYS A 92 7.61 -11.75 -8.59
N PHE A 93 6.77 -12.10 -9.56
CA PHE A 93 5.86 -11.18 -10.24
C PHE A 93 4.48 -11.21 -9.59
#